data_AF-A0A7C0W1A8-F1
#
_entry.id   AF-A0A7C0W1A8-F1
#
_cell.length_a   1.000
_cell.length_b   1.000
_cell.length_c   1.000
_cell.angle_alpha   90.00
_cell.angle_beta   90.00
_cell.angle_gamma   90.00
#
_symmetry.space_group_name_H-M   'P 1'
#
loop_
_entity.id
_entity.type
_entity.pdbx_description
1 polymer ?
#
loop_
_entity_poly.entity_id
_entity_poly.type
_entity_poly.pdbx_seq_one_letter_code
_entity_poly.pdbx_strand_id
1 'polypeptide(L)'
;MNLTGVTREVEWKNIAEESYRTYLFPAQDGFFTKLVEVRIDNPVLLSVDYNDGGHRIIDTNGKSYYIPAGWVCLFWESHEKGVPTYQF
;
A
#
# COMPACT_ATOMS: atom_id res chain seq x y z
N MET A 1 -21.97 -22.41 21.63
CA MET A 1 -21.67 -21.68 20.37
C MET A 1 -20.34 -20.99 20.59
N ASN A 2 -19.23 -21.60 20.17
CA ASN A 2 -17.89 -21.04 20.37
C ASN A 2 -17.62 -20.03 19.26
N LEU A 3 -17.71 -18.74 19.58
CA LEU A 3 -17.10 -17.69 18.78
C LEU A 3 -15.62 -17.59 19.17
N THR A 4 -14.84 -18.60 18.81
CA THR A 4 -13.38 -18.41 18.75
C THR A 4 -13.14 -17.56 17.50
N GLY A 5 -13.25 -16.24 17.67
CA GLY A 5 -12.86 -15.30 16.64
C GLY A 5 -11.42 -15.60 16.26
N VAL A 6 -11.22 -16.08 15.04
CA VAL A 6 -9.88 -16.26 14.48
C VAL A 6 -9.32 -14.86 14.31
N THR A 7 -8.58 -14.37 15.30
CA THR A 7 -7.70 -13.21 15.13
C THR A 7 -6.59 -13.67 14.21
N ARG A 8 -6.71 -13.35 12.92
CA ARG A 8 -5.62 -13.53 11.97
C ARG A 8 -4.54 -12.52 12.33
N GLU A 9 -3.34 -13.00 12.64
CA GLU A 9 -2.18 -12.12 12.78
C GLU A 9 -1.92 -11.42 11.45
N VAL A 10 -1.69 -10.11 11.54
CA VAL A 10 -1.36 -9.27 10.39
C VAL A 10 0.15 -9.36 10.19
N GLU A 11 0.58 -9.87 9.03
CA GLU A 11 1.99 -9.86 8.66
C GLU A 11 2.40 -8.46 8.22
N TRP A 12 3.51 -7.97 8.77
CA TRP A 12 4.06 -6.64 8.48
C TRP A 12 5.44 -6.77 7.85
N LYS A 13 5.62 -6.06 6.74
CA LYS A 13 6.89 -5.88 6.05
C LYS A 13 7.43 -4.49 6.32
N ASN A 14 8.72 -4.41 6.64
CA ASN A 14 9.42 -3.12 6.75
C ASN A 14 9.67 -2.58 5.33
N ILE A 15 9.20 -1.36 5.10
CA ILE A 15 9.38 -0.60 3.86
C ILE A 15 9.93 0.82 4.13
N ALA A 16 10.59 1.03 5.28
CA ALA A 16 11.10 2.33 5.72
C ALA A 16 12.22 2.90 4.84
N GLU A 17 12.70 2.12 3.87
CA GLU A 17 13.62 2.56 2.82
C GLU A 17 12.92 3.32 1.69
N GLU A 18 11.59 3.29 1.61
CA GLU A 18 10.80 4.02 0.61
C GLU A 18 10.63 5.48 1.02
N SER A 19 11.03 6.41 0.14
CA SER A 19 10.75 7.84 0.28
C SER A 19 9.27 8.14 0.09
N TYR A 20 8.63 7.43 -0.84
CA TYR A 20 7.20 7.44 -1.03
C TYR A 20 6.72 6.18 -1.74
N ARG A 21 5.42 5.93 -1.62
CA ARG A 21 4.68 4.92 -2.37
C ARG A 21 3.44 5.52 -2.99
N THR A 22 3.19 5.22 -4.26
CA THR A 22 2.09 5.76 -5.03
C THR A 22 1.24 4.65 -5.65
N TYR A 23 -0.08 4.79 -5.51
CA TYR A 23 -1.09 3.95 -6.14
C TYR A 23 -1.86 4.77 -7.17
N LEU A 24 -2.06 4.19 -8.37
CA LEU A 24 -2.86 4.80 -9.43
C LEU A 24 -4.17 4.04 -9.58
N PHE A 25 -5.28 4.72 -9.34
CA PHE A 25 -6.63 4.18 -9.52
C PHE A 25 -7.27 4.72 -10.80
N PRO A 26 -7.97 3.87 -11.57
CA PRO A 26 -8.81 4.36 -12.65
C PRO A 26 -10.02 5.07 -12.06
N ALA A 27 -10.28 6.28 -12.52
CA ALA A 27 -11.47 7.05 -12.20
C ALA A 27 -12.15 7.49 -13.49
N GLN A 28 -13.47 7.37 -13.53
CA GLN A 28 -14.24 7.83 -14.68
C GLN A 28 -14.41 9.35 -14.63
N ASP A 29 -14.09 10.01 -15.74
CA ASP A 29 -14.35 11.43 -15.95
C ASP A 29 -15.12 11.59 -17.26
N GLY A 30 -16.45 11.54 -17.17
CA GLY A 30 -17.34 11.50 -18.32
C GLY A 30 -17.09 10.26 -19.19
N PHE A 31 -16.64 10.47 -20.44
CA PHE A 31 -16.31 9.40 -21.40
C PHE A 31 -14.85 8.94 -21.34
N PHE A 32 -14.00 9.58 -20.53
CA PHE A 32 -12.59 9.25 -20.41
C PHE A 32 -12.29 8.56 -19.09
N THR A 33 -11.23 7.76 -19.07
CA THR A 33 -10.65 7.22 -17.85
C THR A 33 -9.42 8.04 -17.49
N LYS A 34 -9.42 8.63 -16.30
CA LYS A 34 -8.27 9.32 -15.70
C LYS A 34 -7.65 8.44 -14.62
N LEU A 35 -6.36 8.64 -14.34
CA LEU A 35 -5.72 8.06 -13.17
C LEU A 35 -5.76 9.06 -11.99
N VAL A 36 -6.25 8.58 -10.85
CA VAL A 36 -6.20 9.29 -9.57
C VAL A 36 -5.05 8.72 -8.75
N GLU A 37 -4.23 9.61 -8.20
CA GLU A 37 -3.06 9.25 -7.41
C GLU A 37 -3.38 9.24 -5.91
N VAL A 38 -2.99 8.16 -5.24
CA VAL A 38 -2.89 8.11 -3.78
C VAL A 38 -1.43 7.90 -3.42
N ARG A 39 -0.81 8.94 -2.86
CA ARG A 39 0.59 8.95 -2.46
C ARG A 39 0.70 8.94 -0.94
N ILE A 40 1.63 8.12 -0.43
CA ILE A 40 1.99 8.06 0.98
C ILE A 40 3.49 8.33 1.07
N ASP A 41 3.85 9.41 1.76
CA ASP A 41 5.24 9.79 1.98
C ASP A 41 5.80 9.12 3.24
N ASN A 42 7.08 8.74 3.18
CA ASN A 42 7.80 8.07 4.26
C ASN A 42 7.01 6.90 4.90
N PRO A 43 6.55 5.92 4.11
CA PRO A 43 5.93 4.73 4.65
C PRO A 43 6.97 3.88 5.40
N VAL A 44 6.55 3.18 6.45
CA VAL A 44 7.44 2.40 7.35
C VAL A 44 7.05 0.94 7.36
N LEU A 45 5.76 0.64 7.44
CA LEU A 45 5.24 -0.73 7.49
C LEU A 45 4.18 -0.93 6.41
N LEU A 46 4.23 -2.09 5.76
CA LEU A 46 3.24 -2.57 4.81
C LEU A 46 2.68 -3.91 5.27
N SER A 47 1.37 -4.06 5.19
CA SER A 47 0.71 -5.37 5.23
C SER A 47 -0.15 -5.53 3.98
N VAL A 48 -0.17 -6.73 3.41
CA VAL A 48 -0.98 -7.07 2.24
C VAL A 48 -2.01 -8.12 2.65
N ASP A 49 -3.28 -7.85 2.41
CA ASP A 49 -4.33 -8.84 2.63
C ASP A 49 -4.38 -9.79 1.42
N TYR A 50 -4.02 -11.04 1.65
CA TYR A 50 -4.00 -12.08 0.62
C TYR A 50 -5.38 -12.45 0.06
N ASN A 51 -6.48 -12.08 0.73
CA ASN A 51 -7.83 -12.42 0.29
C ASN A 51 -8.39 -11.43 -0.73
N ASP A 52 -8.16 -10.13 -0.53
CA ASP A 52 -8.70 -9.07 -1.38
C ASP A 52 -7.61 -8.29 -2.15
N GLY A 53 -6.33 -8.51 -1.83
CA GLY A 53 -5.19 -7.80 -2.42
C GLY A 53 -5.00 -6.39 -1.88
N GLY A 54 -5.75 -5.97 -0.86
CA GLY A 54 -5.66 -4.66 -0.23
C GLY A 54 -4.36 -4.45 0.53
N HIS A 55 -3.88 -3.20 0.58
CA HIS A 55 -2.67 -2.84 1.32
C HIS A 55 -3.04 -2.02 2.56
N ARG A 56 -2.36 -2.28 3.67
CA ARG A 56 -2.35 -1.41 4.84
C ARG A 56 -0.95 -0.85 5.04
N ILE A 57 -0.83 0.47 5.14
CA ILE A 57 0.45 1.15 5.30
C ILE A 57 0.45 1.99 6.56
N ILE A 58 1.55 1.95 7.32
CA ILE A 58 1.82 2.87 8.41
C ILE A 58 2.93 3.83 7.99
N ASP A 59 2.73 5.13 8.12
CA ASP A 59 3.77 6.14 7.88
C ASP A 59 4.61 6.46 9.13
N THR A 60 5.65 7.27 8.96
CA THR A 60 6.52 7.74 10.06
C THR A 60 5.80 8.53 11.16
N ASN A 61 4.60 9.08 10.89
CA ASN A 61 3.77 9.74 11.89
C ASN A 61 2.85 8.76 12.64
N GLY A 62 2.93 7.47 12.34
CA GLY A 62 2.07 6.43 12.89
C GLY A 62 0.66 6.42 12.29
N LYS A 63 0.42 7.14 11.17
CA LYS A 63 -0.89 7.13 10.51
C LYS A 63 -1.05 5.87 9.68
N SER A 64 -2.21 5.23 9.84
CA SER A 64 -2.59 4.02 9.12
C SER A 64 -3.46 4.35 7.92
N TYR A 65 -3.08 3.85 6.75
CA TYR A 65 -3.78 3.99 5.48
C TYR A 65 -4.27 2.61 5.06
N TYR A 66 -5.56 2.49 4.76
CA TYR A 66 -6.09 1.34 4.02
C TYR A 66 -6.24 1.72 2.55
N ILE A 67 -5.59 0.95 1.69
CA ILE A 67 -5.65 1.09 0.25
C ILE A 67 -6.39 -0.16 -0.28
N PRO A 68 -7.62 -0.01 -0.79
CA PRO A 68 -8.39 -1.13 -1.33
C PRO A 68 -7.87 -1.53 -2.70
N ALA A 69 -8.01 -2.81 -3.08
CA ALA A 69 -7.66 -3.27 -4.41
C ALA A 69 -8.38 -2.48 -5.53
N GLY A 70 -7.85 -2.58 -6.76
CA GLY A 70 -8.37 -1.87 -7.94
C GLY A 70 -7.45 -0.78 -8.48
N TRP A 71 -6.28 -0.56 -7.86
CA TRP A 71 -5.20 0.19 -8.51
C TRP A 71 -4.71 -0.56 -9.76
N VAL A 72 -4.39 0.19 -10.81
CA VAL A 72 -3.85 -0.34 -12.07
C VAL A 72 -2.34 -0.25 -12.15
N CYS A 73 -1.73 0.55 -11.26
CA CYS A 73 -0.28 0.68 -11.14
C CYS A 73 0.08 1.03 -9.70
N LEU A 74 1.20 0.50 -9.26
CA LEU A 74 1.83 0.78 -7.98
C LEU A 74 3.31 1.01 -8.27
N PHE A 75 3.87 2.08 -7.71
CA PHE A 75 5.31 2.33 -7.75
C PHE A 75 5.76 3.00 -6.45
N TRP A 76 7.05 2.92 -6.17
CA TRP A 76 7.69 3.56 -5.03
C TRP A 76 9.05 4.10 -5.46
N GLU A 77 9.58 5.03 -4.67
CA GLU A 77 10.96 5.48 -4.78
C GLU A 77 11.65 5.19 -3.46
N SER A 78 12.86 4.65 -3.51
CA SER A 78 13.70 4.48 -2.32
C SER A 78 14.37 5.81 -1.96
N HIS A 79 14.67 6.02 -0.67
CA HIS A 79 15.48 7.16 -0.23
C HIS A 79 16.85 7.20 -0.92
N GLU A 80 17.44 6.02 -1.19
CA GLU A 80 18.69 5.89 -1.93
C GLU A 80 18.44 5.74 -3.44
N LYS A 81 18.91 6.72 -4.22
CA LYS A 81 18.79 6.68 -5.69
C LYS A 81 19.63 5.54 -6.27
N GLY A 82 18.99 4.70 -7.07
CA GLY A 82 19.66 3.66 -7.86
C GLY A 82 19.89 2.33 -7.13
N VAL A 83 19.41 2.17 -5.90
CA VAL A 83 19.40 0.88 -5.22
C VAL A 83 18.11 0.14 -5.60
N PRO A 84 18.19 -1.01 -6.30
CA PRO A 84 17.01 -1.82 -6.55
C PRO A 84 16.52 -2.39 -5.22
N THR A 85 15.36 -1.96 -4.78
CA THR A 85 14.65 -2.57 -3.65
C THR A 85 13.95 -3.82 -4.15
N TYR A 86 14.65 -4.95 -4.11
CA TYR A 86 14.05 -6.25 -4.40
C TYR A 86 13.22 -6.72 -3.22
N GLN A 87 11.94 -6.92 -3.45
CA GLN A 87 11.03 -7.49 -2.46
C GLN A 87 10.25 -8.63 -3.12
N PHE A 88 10.64 -9.88 -2.82
CA PHE A 88 9.81 -11.07 -3.03
C PHE A 88 8.66 -11.10 -2.01
#